data_AF-A0A7L4ZSC8-F1
#
_entry.id   AF-A0A7L4ZSC8-F1
#
_cell.length_a   1.000
_cell.length_b   1.000
_cell.length_c   1.000
_cell.angle_alpha   90.00
_cell.angle_beta   90.00
_cell.angle_gamma   90.00
#
_symmetry.space_group_name_H-M   'P 1'
#
loop_
_entity.id
_entity.type
_entity.pdbx_description
1 polymer ?
#
loop_
_entity_poly.entity_id
_entity_poly.type
_entity_poly.pdbx_seq_one_letter_code
_entity_poly.pdbx_strand_id
1 'polypeptide(L)'
;MKKIILLILVLASCKTGEKLNNSELCGVLSNLHLQDQFYRGMQELEDPFFMVLDSLMDVNNLSRSEYAKLSEKEQLAFGKIARKIADTKPKISKVEEDSLMVLQKELDYKTTEKLLEIVKKYGFPDTEKLKCENYAAPFLIFGHAPKKYWKEIDKVIEKEKLANRIGEGDYKYIKWHIGGRKDNEIDQIQIQVN
;
A
#
# COMPACT_ATOMS: atom_id res chain seq x y z
N MET A 1 -50.18 43.90 -21.12
CA MET A 1 -49.29 43.47 -20.02
C MET A 1 -48.32 42.44 -20.57
N LYS A 2 -47.09 42.83 -20.92
CA LYS A 2 -46.06 41.93 -21.47
C LYS A 2 -45.39 41.17 -20.32
N LYS A 3 -45.55 39.85 -20.27
CA LYS A 3 -44.81 38.98 -19.33
C LYS A 3 -43.41 38.76 -19.90
N ILE A 4 -42.40 39.35 -19.26
CA ILE A 4 -41.00 39.06 -19.52
C ILE A 4 -40.66 37.79 -18.73
N ILE A 5 -40.38 36.70 -19.44
CA ILE A 5 -39.86 35.46 -18.84
C ILE A 5 -38.34 35.64 -18.76
N LEU A 6 -37.83 35.84 -17.54
CA LEU A 6 -36.40 35.92 -17.29
C LEU A 6 -35.84 34.48 -17.23
N LEU A 7 -35.16 34.05 -18.28
CA LEU A 7 -34.43 32.77 -18.31
C LEU A 7 -33.15 32.94 -17.47
N ILE A 8 -33.15 32.40 -16.24
CA ILE A 8 -31.95 32.33 -15.41
C ILE A 8 -31.09 31.19 -15.95
N LEU A 9 -30.08 31.54 -16.76
CA LEU A 9 -28.96 30.66 -17.09
C LEU A 9 -28.15 30.41 -15.82
N VAL A 10 -28.43 29.30 -15.15
CA VAL A 10 -27.54 28.76 -14.12
C VAL A 10 -26.30 28.22 -14.85
N LEU A 11 -25.32 29.10 -15.07
CA LEU A 11 -23.96 28.70 -15.39
C LEU A 11 -23.43 27.97 -14.15
N ALA A 12 -23.58 26.64 -14.14
CA ALA A 12 -22.83 25.78 -13.25
C ALA A 12 -21.35 26.04 -13.56
N SER A 13 -20.73 26.90 -12.76
CA SER A 13 -19.29 27.13 -12.78
C SER A 13 -18.64 25.81 -12.42
N CYS A 14 -18.26 25.02 -13.42
CA CYS A 14 -17.28 23.96 -13.26
C CYS A 14 -16.03 24.61 -12.69
N LYS A 15 -15.88 24.62 -11.36
CA LYS A 15 -14.59 24.86 -10.71
C LYS A 15 -13.71 23.69 -11.14
N THR A 16 -13.02 23.84 -12.27
CA THR A 16 -11.93 22.97 -12.64
C THR A 16 -10.85 23.18 -11.58
N GLY A 17 -10.87 22.36 -10.53
CA GLY A 17 -9.87 22.40 -9.47
C GLY A 17 -8.50 22.26 -10.13
N GLU A 18 -7.60 23.18 -9.77
CA GLU A 18 -6.27 23.31 -10.35
C GLU A 18 -5.59 21.94 -10.46
N LYS A 19 -4.97 21.70 -11.62
CA LYS A 19 -4.27 20.44 -11.89
C LYS A 19 -2.94 20.51 -11.14
N LEU A 20 -2.70 19.56 -10.25
CA LEU A 20 -1.43 19.48 -9.53
C LEU A 20 -0.29 19.27 -10.52
N ASN A 21 0.84 19.92 -10.29
CA ASN A 21 2.09 19.60 -10.96
C ASN A 21 2.68 18.28 -10.39
N ASN A 22 3.72 17.75 -11.04
CA ASN A 22 4.29 16.46 -10.64
C ASN A 22 4.84 16.46 -9.21
N SER A 23 5.51 17.54 -8.78
CA SER A 23 6.07 17.66 -7.44
C SER A 23 4.98 17.67 -6.37
N GLU A 24 3.92 18.45 -6.59
CA GLU A 24 2.76 18.48 -5.71
C GLU A 24 2.07 17.11 -5.63
N LEU A 25 1.90 16.44 -6.77
CA LEU A 25 1.32 15.10 -6.80
C LEU A 25 2.19 14.09 -6.05
N CYS A 26 3.50 14.13 -6.22
CA CYS A 26 4.44 13.30 -5.45
C CYS A 26 4.33 13.57 -3.94
N GLY A 27 4.24 14.84 -3.54
CA GLY A 27 4.03 15.20 -2.13
C GLY A 27 2.74 14.61 -1.56
N VAL A 28 1.65 14.68 -2.31
CA VAL A 28 0.36 14.06 -1.92
C VAL A 28 0.49 12.54 -1.82
N LEU A 29 1.10 11.88 -2.80
CA LEU A 29 1.25 10.42 -2.83
C LEU A 29 2.13 9.91 -1.68
N SER A 30 3.23 10.59 -1.40
CA SER A 30 4.11 10.24 -0.29
C SER A 30 3.39 10.42 1.05
N ASN A 31 2.66 11.52 1.24
CA ASN A 31 1.85 11.70 2.45
C ASN A 31 0.76 10.63 2.60
N LEU A 32 0.10 10.23 1.50
CA LEU A 32 -0.87 9.12 1.54
C LEU A 32 -0.22 7.80 1.95
N HIS A 33 0.98 7.51 1.44
CA HIS A 33 1.72 6.33 1.84
C HIS A 33 2.10 6.36 3.33
N LEU A 34 2.56 7.50 3.84
CA LEU A 34 2.86 7.66 5.26
C LEU A 34 1.63 7.47 6.15
N GLN A 35 0.47 7.99 5.73
CA GLN A 35 -0.79 7.80 6.45
C GLN A 35 -1.26 6.34 6.41
N ASP A 36 -1.12 5.67 5.27
CA ASP A 36 -1.46 4.25 5.12
C ASP A 36 -0.63 3.34 6.04
N GLN A 37 0.62 3.73 6.31
CA GLN A 37 1.53 2.98 7.17
C GLN A 37 1.62 3.49 8.61
N PHE A 38 0.88 4.54 9.00
CA PHE A 38 1.16 5.30 10.23
C PHE A 38 1.16 4.45 11.50
N TYR A 39 0.05 3.79 11.83
CA TYR A 39 0.01 2.95 13.03
C TYR A 39 0.77 1.64 12.80
N ARG A 40 0.70 1.06 11.59
CA ARG A 40 1.41 -0.18 11.25
C ARG A 40 2.94 -0.10 11.42
N GLY A 41 3.51 1.08 11.18
CA GLY A 41 4.94 1.35 11.30
C GLY A 41 5.36 1.83 12.68
N MET A 42 4.45 1.89 13.66
CA MET A 42 4.82 2.21 15.04
C MET A 42 5.70 1.11 15.62
N GLN A 43 6.76 1.50 16.34
CA GLN A 43 7.71 0.58 16.97
C GLN A 43 7.00 -0.40 17.92
N GLU A 44 5.93 0.05 18.57
CA GLU A 44 5.10 -0.73 19.48
C GLU A 44 4.35 -1.89 18.79
N LEU A 45 4.11 -1.76 17.48
CA LEU A 45 3.47 -2.77 16.64
C LEU A 45 4.48 -3.58 15.81
N GLU A 46 5.74 -3.16 15.80
CA GLU A 46 6.81 -3.87 15.09
C GLU A 46 7.14 -5.19 15.79
N ASP A 47 7.20 -6.28 15.03
CA ASP A 47 7.68 -7.55 15.57
C ASP A 47 9.18 -7.44 15.88
N PRO A 48 9.60 -7.57 17.16
CA PRO A 48 11.01 -7.41 17.54
C PRO A 48 11.92 -8.47 16.93
N PHE A 49 11.36 -9.50 16.29
CA PHE A 49 12.11 -10.54 15.60
C PHE A 49 13.18 -10.04 14.65
N PHE A 50 12.87 -9.08 13.77
CA PHE A 50 13.85 -8.65 12.77
C PHE A 50 15.01 -7.90 13.41
N MET A 51 14.73 -7.03 14.39
CA MET A 51 15.75 -6.38 15.20
C MET A 51 16.64 -7.39 15.94
N VAL A 52 16.03 -8.43 16.51
CA VAL A 52 16.76 -9.50 17.19
C VAL A 52 17.57 -10.34 16.20
N LEU A 53 17.02 -10.65 15.02
CA LEU A 53 17.70 -11.41 13.99
C LEU A 53 18.92 -10.64 13.46
N ASP A 54 18.76 -9.35 13.17
CA ASP A 54 19.87 -8.47 12.78
C ASP A 54 20.94 -8.45 13.89
N SER A 55 20.54 -8.28 15.16
CA SER A 55 21.48 -8.32 16.29
C SER A 55 22.21 -9.67 16.40
N LEU A 56 21.50 -10.79 16.17
CA LEU A 56 22.10 -12.13 16.16
C LEU A 56 23.08 -12.30 15.01
N MET A 57 22.81 -11.72 13.85
CA MET A 57 23.73 -11.73 12.72
C MET A 57 24.98 -10.91 13.05
N ASP A 58 24.81 -9.72 13.62
CA ASP A 58 25.92 -8.83 14.01
C ASP A 58 26.87 -9.50 15.00
N VAL A 59 26.35 -10.13 16.07
CA VAL A 59 27.21 -10.83 17.05
C VAL A 59 27.89 -12.08 16.48
N ASN A 60 27.41 -12.59 15.34
CA ASN A 60 28.04 -13.69 14.59
C ASN A 60 28.90 -13.19 13.42
N ASN A 61 29.12 -11.87 13.30
CA ASN A 61 29.86 -11.24 12.20
C ASN A 61 29.32 -11.63 10.81
N LEU A 62 27.99 -11.74 10.69
CA LEU A 62 27.32 -12.07 9.44
C LEU A 62 26.62 -10.84 8.88
N SER A 63 26.98 -10.43 7.66
CA SER A 63 26.16 -9.46 6.91
C SER A 63 24.86 -10.10 6.43
N ARG A 64 23.86 -9.27 6.08
CA ARG A 64 22.62 -9.74 5.41
C ARG A 64 22.89 -10.54 4.14
N SER A 65 23.91 -10.16 3.38
CA SER A 65 24.27 -10.85 2.13
C SER A 65 24.88 -12.23 2.37
N GLU A 66 25.59 -12.40 3.49
CA GLU A 66 26.18 -13.67 3.88
C GLU A 66 25.12 -14.57 4.51
N TYR A 67 24.26 -14.01 5.37
CA TYR A 67 23.12 -14.71 5.93
C TYR A 67 22.21 -15.31 4.84
N ALA A 68 21.90 -14.52 3.79
CA ALA A 68 21.07 -14.98 2.67
C ALA A 68 21.68 -16.14 1.87
N LYS A 69 22.99 -16.38 1.98
CA LYS A 69 23.71 -17.48 1.32
C LYS A 69 23.80 -18.74 2.18
N LEU A 70 23.43 -18.66 3.47
CA LEU A 70 23.38 -19.82 4.35
C LEU A 70 22.32 -20.82 3.87
N SER A 71 22.49 -22.09 4.22
CA SER A 71 21.45 -23.10 3.96
C SER A 71 20.15 -22.75 4.70
N GLU A 72 19.02 -23.21 4.17
CA GLU A 72 17.71 -23.03 4.81
C GLU A 72 17.72 -23.52 6.27
N LYS A 73 18.41 -24.62 6.55
CA LYS A 73 18.56 -25.18 7.89
C LYS A 73 19.26 -24.21 8.85
N GLU A 74 20.29 -23.52 8.38
CA GLU A 74 21.04 -22.53 9.16
C GLU A 74 20.22 -21.26 9.37
N GLN A 75 19.58 -20.75 8.31
CA GLN A 75 18.69 -19.59 8.42
C GLN A 75 17.56 -19.86 9.42
N LEU A 76 16.97 -21.06 9.39
CA LEU A 76 15.95 -21.50 10.32
C LEU A 76 16.48 -21.61 11.77
N ALA A 77 17.73 -22.03 11.96
CA ALA A 77 18.33 -22.07 13.29
C ALA A 77 18.46 -20.65 13.89
N PHE A 78 18.95 -19.69 13.11
CA PHE A 78 18.96 -18.27 13.50
C PHE A 78 17.55 -17.77 13.80
N GLY A 79 16.58 -18.06 12.92
CA GLY A 79 15.19 -17.66 13.10
C GLY A 79 14.57 -18.21 14.39
N LYS A 80 14.85 -19.48 14.75
CA LYS A 80 14.35 -20.06 16.01
C LYS A 80 14.92 -19.37 17.24
N ILE A 81 16.21 -19.01 17.22
CA ILE A 81 16.85 -18.26 18.31
C ILE A 81 16.26 -16.84 18.39
N ALA A 82 16.16 -16.17 17.24
CA ALA A 82 15.61 -14.82 17.14
C ALA A 82 14.17 -14.78 17.68
N ARG A 83 13.34 -15.74 17.27
CA ARG A 83 11.96 -15.86 17.74
C ARG A 83 11.87 -16.06 19.25
N LYS A 84 12.68 -16.98 19.80
CA LYS A 84 12.70 -17.23 21.24
C LYS A 84 13.03 -15.97 22.04
N ILE A 85 13.99 -15.16 21.57
CA ILE A 85 14.36 -13.90 22.24
C ILE A 85 13.27 -12.84 22.01
N ALA A 86 12.75 -12.69 20.80
CA ALA A 86 11.69 -11.75 20.45
C ALA A 86 10.43 -11.95 21.31
N ASP A 87 10.07 -13.21 21.58
CA ASP A 87 8.92 -13.54 22.42
C ASP A 87 9.09 -13.20 23.90
N THR A 88 10.32 -12.91 24.36
CA THR A 88 10.55 -12.38 25.72
C THR A 88 10.42 -10.86 25.81
N LYS A 89 10.39 -10.16 24.67
CA LYS A 89 10.27 -8.70 24.65
C LYS A 89 8.85 -8.29 25.02
N PRO A 90 8.68 -7.15 25.73
CA PRO A 90 7.36 -6.58 25.97
C PRO A 90 6.65 -6.38 24.62
N LYS A 91 5.44 -6.94 24.52
CA LYS A 91 4.51 -6.65 23.42
C LYS A 91 3.42 -5.77 24.00
N ILE A 92 2.88 -4.85 23.21
CA ILE A 92 1.68 -4.14 23.62
C ILE A 92 0.56 -5.15 23.91
N SER A 93 -0.38 -4.76 24.76
CA SER A 93 -1.52 -5.61 25.03
C SER A 93 -2.37 -5.79 23.75
N LYS A 94 -3.07 -6.92 23.66
CA LYS A 94 -3.98 -7.17 22.54
C LYS A 94 -5.06 -6.08 22.42
N VAL A 95 -5.48 -5.50 23.54
CA VAL A 95 -6.48 -4.42 23.58
C VAL A 95 -5.93 -3.14 22.97
N GLU A 96 -4.69 -2.78 23.26
CA GLU A 96 -4.03 -1.61 22.65
C GLU A 96 -3.81 -1.83 21.15
N GLU A 97 -3.33 -3.02 20.77
CA GLU A 97 -3.18 -3.41 19.36
C GLU A 97 -4.50 -3.25 18.59
N ASP A 98 -5.58 -3.83 19.11
CA ASP A 98 -6.89 -3.77 18.48
C ASP A 98 -7.40 -2.32 18.39
N SER A 99 -7.12 -1.48 19.40
CA SER A 99 -7.47 -0.06 19.39
C SER A 99 -6.73 0.71 18.31
N LEU A 100 -5.42 0.49 18.16
CA LEU A 100 -4.62 1.08 17.08
C LEU A 100 -5.11 0.60 15.71
N MET A 101 -5.50 -0.67 15.58
CA MET A 101 -6.04 -1.21 14.34
C MET A 101 -7.41 -0.63 13.97
N VAL A 102 -8.22 -0.17 14.93
CA VAL A 102 -9.44 0.61 14.63
C VAL A 102 -9.06 1.96 14.01
N LEU A 103 -8.10 2.66 14.60
CA LEU A 103 -7.63 3.95 14.06
C LEU A 103 -6.97 3.79 12.68
N GLN A 104 -6.22 2.71 12.49
CA GLN A 104 -5.63 2.38 11.19
C GLN A 104 -6.68 2.15 10.11
N LYS A 105 -7.78 1.47 10.42
CA LYS A 105 -8.88 1.29 9.46
C LYS A 105 -9.46 2.63 9.00
N GLU A 106 -9.57 3.61 9.89
CA GLU A 106 -10.03 4.96 9.51
C GLU A 106 -9.06 5.65 8.54
N LEU A 107 -7.76 5.43 8.68
CA LEU A 107 -6.77 5.89 7.71
C LEU A 107 -6.92 5.13 6.39
N ASP A 108 -7.07 3.80 6.42
CA ASP A 108 -7.25 2.98 5.20
C ASP A 108 -8.46 3.43 4.37
N TYR A 109 -9.56 3.83 5.02
CA TYR A 109 -10.71 4.43 4.33
C TYR A 109 -10.32 5.72 3.60
N LYS A 110 -9.70 6.67 4.32
CA LYS A 110 -9.35 8.00 3.79
C LYS A 110 -8.31 7.92 2.68
N THR A 111 -7.26 7.12 2.86
CA THR A 111 -6.19 6.97 1.88
C THR A 111 -6.69 6.27 0.62
N THR A 112 -7.55 5.26 0.76
CA THR A 112 -8.20 4.59 -0.38
C THR A 112 -9.06 5.55 -1.20
N GLU A 113 -9.93 6.32 -0.54
CA GLU A 113 -10.77 7.32 -1.22
C GLU A 113 -9.91 8.33 -1.97
N LYS A 114 -8.87 8.84 -1.32
CA LYS A 114 -8.02 9.85 -1.93
C LYS A 114 -7.22 9.31 -3.10
N LEU A 115 -6.72 8.09 -3.00
CA LEU A 115 -6.01 7.45 -4.10
C LEU A 115 -6.96 7.18 -5.28
N LEU A 116 -8.19 6.72 -5.04
CA LEU A 116 -9.20 6.57 -6.10
C LEU A 116 -9.48 7.89 -6.83
N GLU A 117 -9.60 9.01 -6.10
CA GLU A 117 -9.74 10.34 -6.72
C GLU A 117 -8.54 10.68 -7.61
N ILE A 118 -7.33 10.43 -7.12
CA ILE A 118 -6.09 10.69 -7.86
C ILE A 118 -6.04 9.84 -9.13
N VAL A 119 -6.29 8.53 -9.02
CA VAL A 119 -6.22 7.62 -10.17
C VAL A 119 -7.26 8.01 -11.23
N LYS A 120 -8.48 8.39 -10.82
CA LYS A 120 -9.50 8.86 -11.75
C LYS A 120 -9.12 10.16 -12.47
N LYS A 121 -8.43 11.08 -11.77
CA LYS A 121 -8.06 12.40 -12.29
C LYS A 121 -6.77 12.38 -13.13
N TYR A 122 -5.79 11.58 -12.73
CA TYR A 122 -4.42 11.62 -13.26
C TYR A 122 -3.96 10.30 -13.90
N GLY A 123 -4.69 9.20 -13.72
CA GLY A 123 -4.23 7.84 -14.02
C GLY A 123 -3.48 7.21 -12.85
N PHE A 124 -3.16 5.92 -12.94
CA PHE A 124 -2.40 5.24 -11.89
C PHE A 124 -1.02 5.89 -11.75
N PRO A 125 -0.58 6.27 -10.53
CA PRO A 125 0.67 6.99 -10.39
C PRO A 125 1.87 6.12 -10.72
N ASP A 126 2.67 6.59 -11.67
CA ASP A 126 3.96 6.04 -12.02
C ASP A 126 5.03 6.92 -11.38
N THR A 127 5.49 6.54 -10.19
CA THR A 127 6.37 7.37 -9.35
C THR A 127 7.73 7.62 -10.02
N GLU A 128 8.20 6.71 -10.87
CA GLU A 128 9.41 6.86 -11.68
C GLU A 128 9.22 7.94 -12.75
N LYS A 129 8.13 7.87 -13.53
CA LYS A 129 7.82 8.91 -14.54
C LYS A 129 7.54 10.27 -13.92
N LEU A 130 6.93 10.29 -12.74
CA LEU A 130 6.68 11.52 -11.98
C LEU A 130 7.96 12.09 -11.36
N LYS A 131 9.04 11.30 -11.28
CA LYS A 131 10.32 11.65 -10.63
C LYS A 131 10.13 12.03 -9.17
N CYS A 132 9.36 11.22 -8.43
CA CYS A 132 9.16 11.47 -7.01
C CYS A 132 10.46 11.23 -6.24
N GLU A 133 10.93 12.23 -5.51
CA GLU A 133 12.09 12.12 -4.62
C GLU A 133 11.77 11.30 -3.36
N ASN A 134 10.55 11.48 -2.84
CA ASN A 134 10.06 10.73 -1.69
C ASN A 134 9.39 9.43 -2.13
N TYR A 135 9.60 8.37 -1.34
CA TYR A 135 8.95 7.09 -1.57
C TYR A 135 7.42 7.20 -1.47
N ALA A 136 6.76 6.53 -2.41
CA ALA A 136 5.32 6.32 -2.41
C ALA A 136 5.04 4.97 -3.08
N ALA A 137 4.15 4.19 -2.47
CA ALA A 137 3.71 2.89 -2.98
C ALA A 137 2.17 2.87 -3.13
N PRO A 138 1.61 3.46 -4.21
CA PRO A 138 0.16 3.51 -4.41
C PRO A 138 -0.51 2.13 -4.42
N PHE A 139 0.16 1.11 -4.96
CA PHE A 139 -0.37 -0.25 -4.98
C PHE A 139 -0.64 -0.81 -3.57
N LEU A 140 0.19 -0.43 -2.60
CA LEU A 140 0.09 -0.91 -1.22
C LEU A 140 -1.17 -0.35 -0.54
N ILE A 141 -1.51 0.91 -0.82
CA ILE A 141 -2.75 1.54 -0.32
C ILE A 141 -3.97 0.77 -0.84
N PHE A 142 -4.01 0.40 -2.12
CA PHE A 142 -5.08 -0.47 -2.63
C PHE A 142 -5.02 -1.90 -2.07
N GLY A 143 -3.85 -2.38 -1.69
CA GLY A 143 -3.68 -3.61 -0.90
C GLY A 143 -4.17 -3.52 0.54
N HIS A 144 -4.46 -2.33 1.07
CA HIS A 144 -5.07 -2.17 2.40
C HIS A 144 -6.53 -1.71 2.32
N ALA A 145 -7.05 -1.56 1.10
CA ALA A 145 -8.36 -0.97 0.87
C ALA A 145 -9.50 -1.77 1.54
N PRO A 146 -10.43 -1.07 2.23
CA PRO A 146 -11.65 -1.69 2.73
C PRO A 146 -12.49 -2.34 1.62
N LYS A 147 -13.10 -3.49 1.92
CA LYS A 147 -13.91 -4.29 0.96
C LYS A 147 -14.95 -3.49 0.19
N LYS A 148 -15.52 -2.44 0.79
CA LYS A 148 -16.54 -1.60 0.16
C LYS A 148 -16.04 -0.90 -1.13
N TYR A 149 -14.72 -0.71 -1.29
CA TYR A 149 -14.14 -0.10 -2.49
C TYR A 149 -13.64 -1.11 -3.52
N TRP A 150 -13.59 -2.41 -3.22
CA TRP A 150 -12.94 -3.40 -4.08
C TRP A 150 -13.48 -3.41 -5.51
N LYS A 151 -14.81 -3.34 -5.69
CA LYS A 151 -15.44 -3.28 -7.01
C LYS A 151 -15.03 -2.02 -7.80
N GLU A 152 -14.84 -0.92 -7.10
CA GLU A 152 -14.45 0.34 -7.72
C GLU A 152 -12.97 0.35 -8.08
N ILE A 153 -12.11 -0.15 -7.18
CA ILE A 153 -10.69 -0.36 -7.42
C ILE A 153 -10.50 -1.25 -8.64
N ASP A 154 -11.19 -2.40 -8.69
CA ASP A 154 -11.15 -3.34 -9.82
C ASP A 154 -11.44 -2.63 -11.16
N LYS A 155 -12.54 -1.89 -11.22
CA LYS A 155 -12.91 -1.12 -12.43
C LYS A 155 -11.82 -0.12 -12.83
N VAL A 156 -11.22 0.57 -11.85
CA VAL A 156 -10.21 1.59 -12.12
C VAL A 156 -8.91 0.94 -12.58
N ILE A 157 -8.38 -0.05 -11.87
CA ILE A 157 -7.09 -0.67 -12.22
C ILE A 157 -7.14 -1.43 -13.55
N GLU A 158 -8.28 -2.02 -13.93
CA GLU A 158 -8.46 -2.63 -15.26
C GLU A 158 -8.34 -1.59 -16.37
N LYS A 159 -8.93 -0.41 -16.19
CA LYS A 159 -8.79 0.70 -17.14
C LYS A 159 -7.33 1.16 -17.24
N GLU A 160 -6.62 1.22 -16.13
CA GLU A 160 -5.22 1.62 -16.09
C GLU A 160 -4.30 0.55 -16.72
N LYS A 161 -4.64 -0.74 -16.55
CA LYS A 161 -3.95 -1.87 -17.19
C LYS A 161 -4.12 -1.86 -18.70
N LEU A 162 -5.36 -1.71 -19.19
CA LEU A 162 -5.66 -1.60 -20.62
C LEU A 162 -4.96 -0.40 -21.26
N ALA A 163 -4.73 0.67 -20.50
CA ALA A 163 -4.02 1.84 -20.97
C ALA A 163 -2.50 1.81 -20.72
N ASN A 164 -1.96 0.69 -20.26
CA ASN A 164 -0.54 0.49 -19.97
C ASN A 164 0.06 1.56 -19.01
N ARG A 165 -0.72 1.96 -17.99
CA ARG A 165 -0.32 2.97 -16.98
C ARG A 165 0.00 2.36 -15.60
N ILE A 166 -0.15 1.05 -15.45
CA ILE A 166 0.16 0.32 -14.22
C ILE A 166 1.09 -0.85 -14.54
N GLY A 167 2.13 -1.03 -13.73
CA GLY A 167 3.06 -2.14 -13.85
C GLY A 167 2.40 -3.49 -13.58
N GLU A 168 2.95 -4.57 -14.15
CA GLU A 168 2.39 -5.91 -13.99
C GLU A 168 2.37 -6.38 -12.53
N GLY A 169 3.45 -6.12 -11.78
CA GLY A 169 3.55 -6.49 -10.37
C GLY A 169 2.47 -5.82 -9.51
N ASP A 170 2.35 -4.50 -9.62
CA ASP A 170 1.33 -3.71 -8.91
C ASP A 170 -0.08 -4.18 -9.26
N TYR A 171 -0.37 -4.36 -10.55
CA TYR A 171 -1.67 -4.85 -11.01
C TYR A 171 -2.00 -6.23 -10.40
N LYS A 172 -1.08 -7.20 -10.51
CA LYS A 172 -1.26 -8.54 -9.95
C LYS A 172 -1.47 -8.50 -8.44
N TYR A 173 -0.66 -7.74 -7.71
CA TYR A 173 -0.78 -7.60 -6.27
C TYR A 173 -2.15 -7.06 -5.86
N ILE A 174 -2.60 -5.98 -6.50
CA ILE A 174 -3.90 -5.37 -6.20
C ILE A 174 -5.03 -6.36 -6.52
N LYS A 175 -5.01 -7.01 -7.69
CA LYS A 175 -6.03 -7.99 -8.11
C LYS A 175 -6.10 -9.19 -7.17
N TRP A 176 -4.95 -9.73 -6.78
CA TRP A 176 -4.87 -10.80 -5.80
C TRP A 176 -5.52 -10.37 -4.48
N HIS A 177 -5.18 -9.17 -3.98
CA HIS A 177 -5.72 -8.69 -2.72
C HIS A 177 -7.25 -8.49 -2.76
N ILE A 178 -7.76 -7.72 -3.73
CA ILE A 178 -9.20 -7.43 -3.85
C ILE A 178 -10.01 -8.63 -4.34
N GLY A 179 -9.35 -9.66 -4.89
CA GLY A 179 -9.92 -10.97 -5.19
C GLY A 179 -10.07 -11.89 -3.96
N GLY A 180 -9.68 -11.40 -2.78
CA GLY A 180 -9.71 -12.17 -1.53
C GLY A 180 -8.51 -13.10 -1.35
N ARG A 181 -7.37 -12.76 -1.98
CA ARG A 181 -6.12 -13.53 -1.93
C ARG A 181 -6.27 -14.97 -2.42
N LYS A 182 -7.12 -15.16 -3.41
CA LYS A 182 -7.21 -16.42 -4.14
C LYS A 182 -6.09 -16.42 -5.16
N ASP A 183 -5.24 -17.43 -5.12
CA ASP A 183 -4.25 -17.62 -6.17
C ASP A 183 -4.99 -17.87 -7.48
N ASN A 184 -4.56 -17.18 -8.54
CA ASN A 184 -5.05 -17.50 -9.87
C ASN A 184 -4.41 -18.83 -10.28
N GLU A 185 -5.22 -19.80 -10.72
CA GLU A 185 -4.75 -21.13 -11.16
C GLU A 185 -3.62 -21.03 -12.23
N ILE A 186 -3.56 -19.93 -12.97
CA ILE A 186 -2.55 -19.65 -13.99
C ILE A 186 -1.15 -19.41 -13.39
N ASP A 187 -1.04 -18.76 -12.22
CA ASP A 187 0.26 -18.52 -11.57
C ASP A 187 0.78 -19.80 -10.89
N GLN A 188 -0.10 -20.74 -10.48
CA GLN A 188 0.31 -22.05 -9.95
C GLN A 188 0.91 -22.95 -11.03
N ILE A 189 0.40 -22.89 -12.26
CA ILE A 189 0.95 -23.66 -13.38
C ILE A 189 2.41 -23.22 -13.64
N GLN A 190 2.71 -21.92 -13.66
CA GLN A 190 4.09 -21.45 -13.90
C GLN A 190 5.10 -21.86 -12.81
N ILE A 191 4.66 -22.06 -11.57
CA ILE A 191 5.53 -22.53 -10.48
C ILE A 191 5.82 -24.03 -10.60
N GLN A 192 4.91 -24.81 -11.19
CA GLN A 192 5.09 -26.25 -11.37
C GLN A 192 5.92 -26.65 -12.60
N VAL A 193 6.20 -25.72 -13.52
CA VAL A 193 6.99 -26.01 -14.74
C VAL A 193 8.43 -25.45 -14.69
N ASN A 194 8.90 -24.98 -13.53
CA ASN A 194 10.29 -24.56 -13.31
C ASN A 194 11.00 -25.48 -12.31
#